data_AF-A0A822AF66-F1
#
_entry.id   AF-A0A822AF66-F1
#
_cell.length_a   1.000
_cell.length_b   1.000
_cell.length_c   1.000
_cell.angle_alpha   90.00
_cell.angle_beta   90.00
_cell.angle_gamma   90.00
#
_symmetry.space_group_name_H-M   'P 1'
#
loop_
_entity.id
_entity.type
_entity.pdbx_description
1 polymer ?
#
loop_
_entity_poly.entity_id
_entity_poly.type
_entity_poly.pdbx_seq_one_letter_code
_entity_poly.pdbx_strand_id
1 'polypeptide(L)'
;MSNQTFLIGTGGKTIYACCLTHDEQLLPLHENKSEQGPSWLLARDDLLYAANEHDDKIEIFTIDDRIQGRLTSKSIISSQGSTPCSLDIDSTGKWLAVA
;
A
#
# COMPACT_ATOMS: atom_id res chain seq x y z
N MET A 1 0.88 13.25 -21.12
CA MET A 1 1.36 11.85 -21.00
C MET A 1 1.84 11.70 -19.57
N SER A 2 1.06 11.04 -18.71
CA SER A 2 1.26 11.07 -17.26
C SER A 2 2.31 10.03 -16.84
N ASN A 3 3.37 10.48 -16.17
CA ASN A 3 4.22 9.58 -15.40
C ASN A 3 3.34 8.80 -14.41
N GLN A 4 3.46 7.46 -14.41
CA GLN A 4 2.70 6.61 -13.52
C GLN A 4 3.50 6.36 -12.24
N THR A 5 2.87 6.61 -11.10
CA THR A 5 3.46 6.37 -9.78
C THR A 5 3.02 5.01 -9.24
N PHE A 6 3.98 4.24 -8.74
CA PHE A 6 3.80 2.94 -8.15
C PHE A 6 4.15 2.99 -6.66
N LEU A 7 3.40 2.26 -5.85
CA LEU A 7 3.68 2.06 -4.43
C LEU A 7 4.22 0.64 -4.24
N ILE A 8 5.37 0.52 -3.58
CA ILE A 8 6.12 -0.73 -3.47
C ILE A 8 6.40 -1.02 -1.99
N GLY A 9 5.88 -2.15 -1.49
CA GLY A 9 6.24 -2.70 -0.19
C GLY A 9 7.55 -3.47 -0.31
N THR A 10 8.44 -3.34 0.67
CA THR A 10 9.80 -3.92 0.62
C THR A 10 10.07 -4.95 1.70
N GLY A 11 9.08 -5.29 2.53
CA GLY A 11 9.27 -6.12 3.73
C GLY A 11 10.03 -5.42 4.87
N GLY A 12 10.65 -4.27 4.61
CA GLY A 12 11.08 -3.30 5.63
C GLY A 12 9.96 -2.30 5.95
N LYS A 13 10.13 -1.49 7.01
CA LYS A 13 9.15 -0.49 7.50
C LYS A 13 8.93 0.72 6.58
N THR A 14 8.96 0.51 5.26
CA THR A 14 8.91 1.55 4.25
C THR A 14 8.16 1.07 3.01
N ILE A 15 7.19 1.88 2.61
CA ILE A 15 6.49 1.81 1.32
C ILE A 15 7.08 2.88 0.42
N TYR A 16 7.74 2.48 -0.66
CA TYR A 16 8.35 3.40 -1.61
C TYR A 16 7.32 3.85 -2.65
N ALA A 17 7.29 5.15 -2.92
CA ALA A 17 6.69 5.68 -4.13
C ALA A 17 7.77 5.76 -5.21
N CYS A 18 7.50 5.15 -6.37
CA CYS A 18 8.41 5.13 -7.51
C CYS A 18 7.71 5.63 -8.77
N CYS A 19 8.43 6.39 -9.60
CA CYS A 19 7.99 6.78 -10.93
C CYS A 19 8.45 5.71 -11.93
N LEU A 20 7.55 5.21 -12.76
CA LEU A 20 7.95 4.49 -13.97
C LEU A 20 8.22 5.50 -15.09
N THR A 21 9.46 5.54 -15.57
CA THR A 21 9.86 6.42 -16.66
C THR A 21 9.49 5.82 -18.03
N HIS A 22 9.59 6.63 -19.08
CA HIS A 22 9.39 6.18 -20.46
C HIS A 22 10.43 5.13 -20.90
N ASP A 23 11.61 5.12 -20.27
CA ASP A 23 12.67 4.14 -20.51
C ASP A 23 12.51 2.88 -19.64
N GLU A 24 11.29 2.63 -19.13
CA GLU A 24 10.92 1.47 -18.31
C GLU A 24 11.73 1.34 -17.00
N GLN A 25 12.26 2.46 -16.49
CA GLN A 25 12.98 2.47 -15.22
C GLN A 25 12.08 2.89 -14.07
N LEU A 26 12.21 2.22 -12.92
CA LEU A 26 11.60 2.64 -11.67
C LEU A 26 12.60 3.54 -10.92
N LEU A 27 12.25 4.82 -10.79
CA LEU A 27 13.02 5.79 -10.02
C LEU A 27 12.31 6.11 -8.69
N PRO A 28 13.01 6.12 -7.55
CA PRO A 28 12.41 6.48 -6.27
C PRO A 28 11.97 7.95 -6.27
N LEU A 29 10.78 8.21 -5.74
CA LEU A 29 10.21 9.56 -5.57
C LEU A 29 10.11 9.95 -4.09
N HIS A 30 9.52 9.06 -3.28
CA HIS A 30 9.22 9.32 -1.89
C HIS A 30 9.24 8.04 -1.06
N GLU A 31 9.52 8.17 0.23
CA GLU A 31 9.45 7.08 1.20
C GLU A 31 8.30 7.36 2.16
N ASN A 32 7.37 6.42 2.26
CA ASN A 32 6.32 6.44 3.26
C ASN A 32 6.65 5.43 4.36
N LYS A 33 6.44 5.81 5.62
CA LYS A 33 6.63 4.90 6.75
C LYS A 33 5.40 4.00 6.91
N SER A 34 5.66 2.76 7.29
CA SER A 34 4.66 1.79 7.73
C SER A 34 5.15 1.19 9.05
N GLU A 35 4.22 0.76 9.91
CA GLU A 35 4.58 0.16 11.20
C GLU A 35 5.45 -1.09 11.05
N GLN A 36 5.18 -1.86 9.99
CA GLN A 36 5.92 -3.05 9.59
C GLN A 36 6.22 -3.03 8.09
N GLY A 37 6.82 -4.11 7.60
CA GLY A 37 6.97 -4.29 6.17
C GLY A 37 5.77 -5.03 5.58
N PRO A 38 4.89 -4.34 4.85
CA PRO A 38 3.75 -5.02 4.27
C PRO A 38 4.20 -5.95 3.14
N SER A 39 3.64 -7.15 3.12
CA SER A 39 3.87 -8.14 2.06
C SER A 39 2.91 -7.95 0.88
N TRP A 40 1.75 -7.34 1.12
CA TRP A 40 0.76 -7.03 0.11
C TRP A 40 0.26 -5.60 0.21
N LEU A 41 0.06 -4.97 -0.95
CA LEU A 41 -0.53 -3.64 -1.08
C LEU A 41 -1.73 -3.71 -2.03
N LEU A 42 -2.85 -3.14 -1.60
CA LEU A 42 -4.05 -2.99 -2.42
C LEU A 42 -4.47 -1.51 -2.39
N ALA A 43 -4.44 -0.85 -3.55
CA ALA A 43 -4.93 0.51 -3.70
C ALA A 43 -6.36 0.51 -4.25
N ARG A 44 -7.26 1.27 -3.62
CA ARG A 44 -8.61 1.52 -4.13
C ARG A 44 -9.01 2.94 -3.82
N ASP A 45 -9.41 3.68 -4.86
CA ASP A 45 -9.65 5.11 -4.77
C ASP A 45 -8.48 5.79 -4.05
N ASP A 46 -8.71 6.71 -3.12
CA ASP A 46 -7.66 7.42 -2.38
C ASP A 46 -7.17 6.66 -1.14
N LEU A 47 -7.37 5.34 -1.08
CA LEU A 47 -6.92 4.49 0.02
C LEU A 47 -5.91 3.45 -0.43
N LEU A 48 -4.96 3.17 0.45
CA LEU A 48 -4.05 2.04 0.36
C LEU A 48 -4.24 1.14 1.57
N TYR A 49 -4.45 -0.15 1.31
CA TYR A 49 -4.49 -1.21 2.32
C TYR A 49 -3.19 -2.00 2.25
N ALA A 50 -2.58 -2.20 3.40
CA ALA A 50 -1.29 -2.85 3.53
C ALA A 50 -1.41 -4.04 4.49
N ALA A 51 -1.20 -5.26 3.99
CA ALA A 51 -1.21 -6.46 4.82
C ALA A 51 0.14 -6.64 5.48
N ASN A 52 0.15 -6.70 6.82
CA ASN A 52 1.34 -6.92 7.61
C ASN A 52 1.29 -8.33 8.23
N GLU A 53 2.08 -9.24 7.66
CA GLU A 53 2.15 -10.63 8.10
C GLU A 53 2.70 -10.81 9.52
N HIS A 54 3.57 -9.91 9.97
CA HIS A 54 4.30 -10.07 11.23
C HIS A 54 3.44 -9.80 12.47
N ASP A 55 2.44 -8.92 12.36
CA ASP A 55 1.64 -8.50 13.51
C ASP A 55 0.13 -8.70 13.30
N ASP A 56 -0.25 -9.50 12.31
CA ASP A 56 -1.62 -9.91 11.98
C ASP A 56 -2.57 -8.72 11.77
N LYS A 57 -2.06 -7.64 11.17
CA LYS A 57 -2.81 -6.38 10.97
C LYS A 57 -2.87 -5.92 9.53
N ILE A 58 -3.91 -5.14 9.26
CA ILE A 58 -4.04 -4.33 8.06
C ILE A 58 -3.81 -2.87 8.45
N GLU A 59 -2.78 -2.26 7.88
CA GLU A 59 -2.57 -0.82 7.96
C GLU A 59 -3.25 -0.14 6.77
N ILE A 60 -3.93 0.97 7.03
CA ILE A 60 -4.70 1.72 6.05
C ILE A 60 -4.14 3.14 5.98
N PHE A 61 -3.88 3.60 4.75
CA PHE A 61 -3.40 4.94 4.47
C PHE A 61 -4.37 5.69 3.56
N THR A 62 -4.36 7.01 3.66
CA THR A 62 -4.87 7.91 2.63
C THR A 62 -3.75 8.22 1.64
N ILE A 63 -4.05 8.23 0.34
CA ILE A 63 -3.14 8.67 -0.73
C ILE A 63 -3.36 10.17 -0.97
N ASP A 64 -2.57 11.01 -0.30
CA ASP A 64 -2.78 12.47 -0.34
C ASP A 64 -2.28 13.10 -1.64
N ASP A 65 -1.27 12.50 -2.26
CA ASP A 65 -0.69 12.95 -3.52
C ASP A 65 -0.37 11.76 -4.41
N ARG A 66 -1.15 11.58 -5.49
CA ARG A 66 -0.96 10.49 -6.45
C ARG A 66 0.27 10.64 -7.32
N ILE A 67 0.78 11.86 -7.50
CA ILE A 67 1.95 12.12 -8.33
C ILE A 67 3.20 11.77 -7.53
N GLN A 68 3.31 12.27 -6.29
CA GLN A 68 4.48 11.98 -5.44
C GLN A 68 4.34 10.68 -4.63
N GLY A 69 3.15 10.08 -4.61
CA GLY A 69 2.85 8.86 -3.84
C GLY A 69 2.94 9.09 -2.32
N ARG A 70 2.50 10.25 -1.83
CA ARG A 70 2.52 10.56 -0.39
C ARG A 70 1.33 9.92 0.31
N LEU A 71 1.61 9.30 1.44
CA LEU A 71 0.65 8.58 2.26
C LEU A 71 0.56 9.20 3.66
N THR A 72 -0.67 9.32 4.17
CA THR A 72 -0.93 9.60 5.58
C THR A 72 -1.53 8.35 6.23
N SER A 73 -0.96 7.90 7.35
CA SER A 73 -1.52 6.78 8.12
C SER A 73 -2.92 7.17 8.62
N LYS A 74 -3.91 6.33 8.34
CA LYS A 74 -5.32 6.57 8.64
C LYS A 74 -5.79 5.70 9.80
N SER A 75 -5.49 4.41 9.76
CA SER A 75 -5.90 3.46 10.80
C SER A 75 -5.17 2.14 10.68
N ILE A 76 -5.09 1.39 11.78
CA ILE A 76 -4.62 0.01 11.80
C ILE A 76 -5.71 -0.85 12.42
N ILE A 77 -6.03 -1.96 11.77
CA ILE A 77 -7.06 -2.90 12.22
C ILE A 77 -6.49 -4.33 12.26
N SER A 78 -7.06 -5.17 13.12
CA SER A 78 -6.74 -6.61 13.11
C SER A 78 -7.22 -7.25 11.81
N SER A 79 -6.42 -8.16 11.26
CA SER A 79 -6.79 -9.02 10.13
C SER A 79 -7.87 -10.05 10.47
N GLN A 80 -8.19 -10.24 11.76
CA GLN A 80 -9.08 -11.29 12.29
C GLN A 80 -8.60 -12.74 12.02
N GLY A 81 -7.39 -12.90 11.51
CA GLY A 81 -6.72 -14.17 11.27
C GLY A 81 -5.24 -14.07 11.65
N SER A 82 -4.42 -14.88 11.01
CA SER A 82 -2.97 -14.85 11.18
C SER A 82 -2.26 -14.77 9.84
N THR A 83 -1.17 -14.02 9.80
CA THR A 83 -0.25 -13.90 8.67
C THR A 83 -0.96 -13.49 7.38
N PRO A 84 -1.69 -12.34 7.37
CA PRO A 84 -2.41 -11.89 6.17
C PRO A 84 -1.41 -11.61 5.04
N CYS A 85 -1.56 -12.30 3.91
CA CYS A 85 -0.60 -12.28 2.80
C CYS A 85 -1.23 -11.80 1.49
N SER A 86 -2.56 -11.69 1.43
CA SER A 86 -3.26 -11.12 0.28
C SER A 86 -4.54 -10.40 0.66
N LEU A 87 -4.86 -9.38 -0.13
CA LEU A 87 -6.07 -8.56 0.03
C LEU A 87 -6.77 -8.41 -1.32
N ASP A 88 -8.10 -8.42 -1.28
CA ASP A 88 -8.93 -8.02 -2.42
C ASP A 88 -10.15 -7.24 -1.93
N ILE A 89 -10.67 -6.34 -2.75
CA ILE A 89 -11.85 -5.54 -2.43
C ILE A 89 -12.97 -5.84 -3.41
N ASP A 90 -14.18 -6.02 -2.89
CA ASP A 90 -15.32 -6.28 -3.76
C ASP A 90 -15.60 -5.09 -4.68
N SER A 91 -16.31 -5.34 -5.78
CA SER A 91 -16.59 -4.31 -6.80
C SER A 91 -17.26 -3.05 -6.25
N THR A 92 -18.07 -3.17 -5.18
CA THR A 92 -18.77 -2.06 -4.53
C THR A 92 -17.86 -1.25 -3.59
N GLY A 93 -16.69 -1.77 -3.24
CA GLY A 93 -15.75 -1.15 -2.31
C GLY A 93 -16.17 -1.25 -0.83
N LYS A 94 -17.16 -2.10 -0.52
CA LYS A 94 -17.73 -2.21 0.83
C LYS A 94 -17.04 -3.27 1.68
N TRP A 95 -16.48 -4.30 1.06
CA TRP A 95 -15.92 -5.46 1.73
C TRP A 95 -14.49 -5.70 1.27
N LEU A 96 -13.60 -5.88 2.25
CA LEU A 96 -12.22 -6.30 2.07
C LEU A 96 -12.10 -7.78 2.44
N ALA A 97 -11.68 -8.62 1.49
CA ALA A 97 -11.29 -10.00 1.74
C ALA A 97 -9.83 -10.04 2.16
N VAL A 98 -9.52 -10.91 3.13
CA VAL A 98 -8.19 -11.11 3.68
C VAL A 98 -7.90 -12.61 3.72
N ALA A 99 -6.74 -13.01 3.22
CA ALA A 99 -6.26 -14.40 3.27
C ALA A 99 -4.81 -14.48 3.74
#